data_AF-A0A0S8IW12-F1
#
_entry.id   AF-A0A0S8IW12-F1
#
_cell.length_a   1.000
_cell.length_b   1.000
_cell.length_c   1.000
_cell.angle_alpha   90.00
_cell.angle_beta   90.00
_cell.angle_gamma   90.00
#
_symmetry.space_group_name_H-M   'P 1'
#
loop_
_entity.id
_entity.type
_entity.pdbx_description
1 polymer ?
#
loop_
_entity_poly.entity_id
_entity_poly.type
_entity_poly.pdbx_seq_one_letter_code
_entity_poly.pdbx_strand_id
1 'polypeptide(L)'
;MKGLRLIAIFSVILLLVFVWAFAQTSKKEVSKKEEPTAFQTRCAICHSLEEVRTGMEKMIIDMHGKAGIKIGEESLKAIEKSFTLLPVEDPHKGLFQEKCVKCHSMDLVVKAHQTLDEKEMKEIIEKMAKKEKSGISTEEIEKIHQSMMILNEIYEPDVELKKEEKK
;
A
#
# COMPACT_ATOMS: atom_id res chain seq x y z
N MET A 1 4.35 53.22 -33.96
CA MET A 1 4.17 51.87 -34.57
C MET A 1 5.25 50.85 -34.23
N LYS A 2 6.49 51.22 -33.84
CA LYS A 2 7.55 50.23 -33.50
C LYS A 2 7.30 49.45 -32.20
N GLY A 3 6.67 50.08 -31.20
CA GLY A 3 6.35 49.43 -29.91
C GLY A 3 5.34 48.28 -30.01
N LEU A 4 4.37 48.37 -30.94
CA LEU A 4 3.34 47.34 -31.09
C LEU A 4 3.92 46.00 -31.63
N ARG A 5 4.99 46.07 -32.43
CA ARG A 5 5.67 44.88 -32.98
C ARG A 5 6.48 44.14 -31.91
N LEU A 6 7.09 44.86 -30.97
CA LEU A 6 7.85 44.25 -29.87
C LEU A 6 6.97 43.47 -28.89
N ILE A 7 5.78 44.01 -28.59
CA ILE A 7 4.81 43.35 -27.69
C ILE A 7 4.28 42.05 -28.30
N ALA A 8 4.00 42.05 -29.61
CA ALA A 8 3.52 40.85 -30.31
C ALA A 8 4.55 39.70 -30.28
N ILE A 9 5.84 40.02 -30.49
CA ILE A 9 6.91 39.02 -30.46
C ILE A 9 7.06 38.43 -29.05
N PHE A 10 7.03 39.28 -28.02
CA PHE A 10 7.17 38.84 -26.63
C PHE A 10 6.03 37.90 -26.20
N SER A 11 4.80 38.18 -26.63
CA SER A 11 3.62 37.36 -26.34
C SER A 11 3.71 35.96 -26.98
N VAL A 12 4.25 35.85 -28.20
CA VAL A 12 4.47 34.56 -28.88
C VAL A 12 5.55 33.73 -28.18
N ILE A 13 6.65 34.35 -27.74
CA ILE A 13 7.71 33.66 -27.00
C ILE A 13 7.17 33.11 -25.67
N LEU A 14 6.35 33.89 -24.97
CA LEU A 14 5.79 33.50 -23.68
C LEU A 14 4.83 32.31 -23.81
N LEU A 15 4.03 32.27 -24.88
CA LEU A 15 3.18 31.12 -25.21
C LEU A 15 4.00 29.87 -25.54
N LEU A 16 5.09 30.00 -26.30
CA LEU A 16 5.97 28.88 -26.62
C LEU A 16 6.63 28.28 -25.37
N VAL A 17 7.10 29.14 -24.45
CA VAL A 17 7.66 28.69 -23.16
C VAL A 17 6.60 28.00 -22.31
N PHE A 18 5.37 28.52 -22.29
CA PHE A 18 4.27 27.93 -21.52
C PHE A 18 3.87 26.55 -22.04
N VAL A 19 3.75 26.39 -23.36
CA VAL A 19 3.45 25.08 -23.99
C VAL A 19 4.59 24.09 -23.74
N TRP A 20 5.85 24.54 -23.80
CA TRP A 20 7.01 23.68 -23.54
C TRP A 20 7.07 23.21 -22.07
N ALA A 21 6.76 24.09 -21.11
CA ALA A 21 6.71 23.73 -19.70
C ALA A 21 5.58 22.70 -19.40
N PHE A 22 4.41 22.86 -20.02
CA PHE A 22 3.28 21.93 -19.84
C PHE A 22 3.53 20.54 -20.45
N ALA A 23 4.34 20.47 -21.51
CA ALA A 23 4.73 19.19 -22.10
C ALA A 23 5.62 18.36 -21.17
N GLN A 24 6.41 18.99 -20.29
CA GLN A 24 7.30 18.27 -19.37
C GLN A 24 6.57 17.70 -18.14
N THR A 25 5.47 18.32 -17.69
CA THR A 25 4.75 17.88 -16.49
C THR A 25 3.83 16.68 -16.71
N SER A 26 3.70 16.18 -17.95
CA SER A 26 2.71 15.16 -18.31
C SER A 26 3.26 13.72 -18.31
N LYS A 27 4.55 13.50 -18.01
CA LYS A 27 5.07 12.15 -17.80
C LYS A 27 4.65 11.64 -16.43
N LYS A 28 3.39 11.21 -16.30
CA LYS A 28 2.98 10.33 -15.21
C LYS A 28 3.82 9.07 -15.31
N GLU A 29 4.62 8.80 -14.28
CA GLU A 29 5.21 7.47 -14.10
C GLU A 29 4.04 6.47 -14.07
N VAL A 30 4.00 5.63 -15.08
CA VAL A 30 3.10 4.49 -15.11
C VAL A 30 3.57 3.60 -13.97
N SER A 31 2.78 3.56 -12.88
CA SER A 31 2.98 2.64 -11.75
C SER A 31 3.32 1.27 -12.34
N LYS A 32 4.56 0.85 -12.10
CA LYS A 32 5.08 -0.41 -12.61
C LYS A 32 4.29 -1.49 -11.88
N LYS A 33 3.36 -2.15 -12.57
CA LYS A 33 2.67 -3.32 -12.02
C LYS A 33 3.71 -4.25 -11.42
N GLU A 34 3.63 -4.47 -10.12
CA GLU A 34 4.57 -5.33 -9.43
C GLU A 34 4.45 -6.75 -9.99
N GLU A 35 5.60 -7.33 -10.30
CA GLU A 35 5.64 -8.68 -10.81
C GLU A 35 5.30 -9.64 -9.68
N PRO A 36 4.45 -10.66 -9.93
CA PRO A 36 4.01 -11.57 -8.89
C PRO A 36 5.20 -12.33 -8.29
N THR A 37 5.18 -12.55 -6.98
CA THR A 37 6.29 -13.19 -6.27
C THR A 37 6.42 -14.68 -6.64
N ALA A 38 7.58 -15.27 -6.34
CA ALA A 38 7.76 -16.73 -6.50
C ALA A 38 6.74 -17.54 -5.66
N PHE A 39 6.31 -17.00 -4.52
CA PHE A 39 5.27 -17.62 -3.69
C PHE A 39 3.91 -17.56 -4.39
N GLN A 40 3.48 -16.37 -4.85
CA GLN A 40 2.22 -16.17 -5.56
C GLN A 40 2.13 -17.04 -6.84
N THR A 41 3.25 -17.20 -7.56
CA THR A 41 3.26 -17.95 -8.81
C THR A 41 3.33 -19.47 -8.65
N ARG A 42 3.84 -19.99 -7.52
CA ARG A 42 4.12 -21.43 -7.38
C ARG A 42 3.45 -22.10 -6.18
N CYS A 43 3.25 -21.37 -5.08
CA CYS A 43 2.84 -21.93 -3.80
C CYS A 43 1.39 -21.57 -3.45
N ALA A 44 0.96 -20.34 -3.75
CA ALA A 44 -0.38 -19.83 -3.43
C ALA A 44 -1.53 -20.62 -4.09
N ILE A 45 -1.22 -21.44 -5.11
CA ILE A 45 -2.18 -22.34 -5.76
C ILE A 45 -2.70 -23.40 -4.77
N CYS A 46 -1.86 -23.85 -3.84
CA CYS A 46 -2.15 -24.98 -2.95
C CYS A 46 -2.04 -24.65 -1.46
N HIS A 47 -1.33 -23.58 -1.10
CA HIS A 47 -1.07 -23.21 0.29
C HIS A 47 -1.28 -21.71 0.47
N SER A 48 -2.02 -21.34 1.51
CA SER A 48 -2.01 -19.95 1.97
C SER A 48 -0.67 -19.61 2.64
N LEU A 49 -0.29 -18.34 2.64
CA LEU A 49 0.93 -17.88 3.30
C LEU A 49 0.93 -18.22 4.81
N GLU A 50 -0.23 -18.10 5.45
CA GLU A 50 -0.43 -18.38 6.88
C GLU A 50 -0.27 -19.87 7.22
N GLU A 51 -0.74 -20.77 6.35
CA GLU A 51 -0.54 -22.21 6.52
C GLU A 51 0.94 -22.59 6.45
N VAL A 52 1.67 -22.04 5.46
CA VAL A 52 3.11 -22.27 5.33
C VAL A 52 3.84 -21.75 6.56
N ARG A 53 3.50 -20.54 7.02
CA ARG A 53 4.08 -19.93 8.23
C ARG A 53 3.87 -20.80 9.46
N THR A 54 2.63 -21.19 9.73
CA THR A 54 2.27 -22.03 10.88
C THR A 54 2.96 -23.40 10.80
N GLY A 55 3.04 -23.99 9.60
CA GLY A 55 3.73 -25.25 9.36
C GLY A 55 5.23 -25.17 9.65
N MET A 56 5.88 -24.09 9.21
CA MET A 56 7.29 -23.83 9.49
C MET A 56 7.56 -23.62 10.98
N GLU A 57 6.73 -22.83 11.67
CA GLU A 57 6.86 -22.60 13.11
C GLU A 57 6.84 -23.91 13.90
N LYS A 58 5.84 -24.76 13.62
CA LYS A 58 5.73 -26.10 14.24
C LYS A 58 6.95 -26.97 13.95
N MET A 59 7.46 -26.94 12.70
CA MET A 59 8.65 -27.69 12.33
C MET A 59 9.89 -27.22 13.09
N ILE A 60 10.07 -25.89 13.24
CA ILE A 60 11.19 -25.32 13.99
C ILE A 60 11.13 -25.73 15.45
N ILE A 61 9.96 -25.62 16.09
CA ILE A 61 9.75 -26.04 17.48
C ILE A 61 10.04 -27.53 17.66
N ASP A 62 9.55 -28.39 16.76
CA ASP A 62 9.77 -29.84 16.80
C ASP A 62 11.26 -30.20 16.65
N MET A 63 11.96 -29.59 15.68
CA MET A 63 13.40 -29.81 15.49
C MET A 63 14.22 -29.40 16.71
N HIS A 64 13.94 -28.24 17.31
CA HIS A 64 14.62 -27.77 18.51
C HIS A 64 14.30 -28.67 19.72
N GLY A 65 13.03 -29.05 19.88
CA GLY A 65 12.60 -29.97 20.94
C GLY A 65 13.32 -31.33 20.87
N LYS A 66 13.46 -31.91 19.67
CA LYS A 66 14.22 -33.14 19.43
C LYS A 66 15.71 -33.01 19.76
N ALA A 67 16.29 -31.82 19.58
CA ALA A 67 17.66 -31.51 19.95
C ALA A 67 17.84 -31.19 21.45
N GLY A 68 16.76 -31.18 22.24
CA GLY A 68 16.79 -30.76 23.64
C GLY A 68 17.01 -29.26 23.83
N ILE A 69 16.83 -28.47 22.77
CA ILE A 69 16.98 -27.01 22.78
C ILE A 69 15.60 -26.38 22.96
N LYS A 70 15.44 -25.55 24.00
CA LYS A 70 14.25 -24.71 24.13
C LYS A 70 14.49 -23.42 23.35
N ILE A 71 13.72 -23.21 22.29
CA ILE A 71 13.71 -21.94 21.58
C ILE A 71 12.81 -20.94 22.31
N GLY A 72 13.30 -19.73 22.54
CA GLY A 72 12.50 -18.64 23.10
C GLY A 72 11.60 -18.02 22.02
N GLU A 73 10.50 -17.41 22.45
CA GLU A 73 9.54 -16.75 21.54
C GLU A 73 10.22 -15.66 20.67
N GLU A 74 11.15 -14.89 21.23
CA GLU A 74 11.89 -13.87 20.48
C GLU A 74 12.77 -14.47 19.37
N SER A 75 13.44 -15.58 19.66
CA SER A 75 14.25 -16.29 18.65
C SER A 75 13.36 -16.89 17.57
N LEU A 76 12.18 -17.41 17.93
CA LEU A 76 11.22 -17.93 16.96
C LEU A 76 10.72 -16.83 16.03
N LYS A 77 10.39 -15.64 16.55
CA LYS A 77 10.02 -14.47 15.75
C LYS A 77 11.16 -13.99 14.84
N ALA A 78 12.40 -14.01 15.32
CA ALA A 78 13.56 -13.63 14.50
C ALA A 78 13.79 -14.61 13.33
N ILE A 79 13.62 -15.91 13.59
CA ILE A 79 13.68 -16.94 12.57
C ILE A 79 12.54 -16.77 11.56
N GLU A 80 11.32 -16.56 12.03
CA GLU A 80 10.16 -16.31 11.18
C GLU A 80 10.41 -15.13 10.23
N LYS A 81 10.89 -13.99 10.77
CA LYS A 81 11.26 -12.78 9.99
C LYS A 81 12.34 -13.05 8.93
N SER A 82 13.19 -14.05 9.12
CA SER A 82 14.22 -14.44 8.15
C SER A 82 13.69 -15.31 7.00
N PHE A 83 12.58 -16.01 7.23
CA PHE A 83 11.99 -16.95 6.27
C PHE A 83 10.81 -16.38 5.51
N THR A 84 10.04 -15.55 6.19
CA THR A 84 9.01 -14.79 5.53
C THR A 84 9.68 -13.76 4.64
N LEU A 85 9.31 -13.73 3.36
CA LEU A 85 9.42 -12.53 2.52
C LEU A 85 8.49 -11.40 3.05
N LEU A 86 8.25 -11.34 4.37
CA LEU A 86 7.39 -10.36 5.00
C LEU A 86 7.95 -9.00 4.60
N PRO A 87 7.08 -8.09 4.13
CA PRO A 87 7.51 -6.75 3.86
C PRO A 87 8.14 -6.17 5.12
N VAL A 88 9.22 -5.43 4.89
CA VAL A 88 9.90 -4.56 5.84
C VAL A 88 8.85 -3.88 6.71
N GLU A 89 9.07 -3.85 8.03
CA GLU A 89 8.17 -3.21 9.00
C GLU A 89 7.56 -1.95 8.39
N ASP A 90 6.22 -1.90 8.30
CA ASP A 90 5.53 -0.76 7.71
C ASP A 90 5.99 0.52 8.42
N PRO A 91 6.71 1.42 7.72
CA PRO A 91 7.28 2.61 8.33
C PRO A 91 6.20 3.56 8.85
N HIS A 92 4.93 3.35 8.50
CA HIS A 92 3.80 4.15 8.95
C HIS A 92 2.66 3.34 9.57
N LYS A 93 2.96 2.18 10.19
CA LYS A 93 1.99 1.33 10.92
C LYS A 93 1.05 2.09 11.87
N GLY A 94 1.49 3.22 12.42
CA GLY A 94 0.68 4.07 13.31
C GLY A 94 -0.29 5.02 12.61
N LEU A 95 -0.06 5.39 11.34
CA LEU A 95 -0.84 6.43 10.67
C LEU A 95 -2.30 6.00 10.48
N PHE A 96 -2.54 4.72 10.26
CA PHE A 96 -3.89 4.18 10.08
C PHE A 96 -4.74 4.26 11.35
N GLN A 97 -4.23 3.72 12.46
CA GLN A 97 -4.87 3.85 13.77
C GLN A 97 -5.08 5.33 14.13
N GLU A 98 -4.12 6.20 13.81
CA GLU A 98 -4.19 7.59 14.22
C GLU A 98 -5.16 8.43 13.37
N LYS A 99 -5.26 8.19 12.06
CA LYS A 99 -6.01 9.07 11.14
C LYS A 99 -7.34 8.47 10.71
N CYS A 100 -7.39 7.18 10.41
CA CYS A 100 -8.57 6.55 9.83
C CYS A 100 -9.54 6.07 10.92
N VAL A 101 -9.02 5.51 12.02
CA VAL A 101 -9.86 4.95 13.11
C VAL A 101 -10.61 6.04 13.90
N LYS A 102 -10.18 7.30 13.80
CA LYS A 102 -10.91 8.44 14.37
C LYS A 102 -12.34 8.57 13.85
N CYS A 103 -12.59 8.15 12.60
CA CYS A 103 -13.87 8.32 11.93
C CYS A 103 -14.47 7.01 11.37
N HIS A 104 -13.65 5.98 11.18
CA HIS A 104 -14.03 4.72 10.54
C HIS A 104 -13.67 3.53 11.43
N SER A 105 -14.43 2.43 11.34
CA SER A 105 -14.00 1.17 11.95
C SER A 105 -12.83 0.58 11.15
N MET A 106 -11.98 -0.20 11.82
CA MET A 106 -10.89 -0.89 11.14
C MET A 106 -11.41 -1.84 10.06
N ASP A 107 -12.53 -2.52 10.31
CA ASP A 107 -13.15 -3.43 9.34
C ASP A 107 -13.60 -2.70 8.05
N LEU A 108 -14.14 -1.49 8.18
CA LEU A 108 -14.54 -0.69 7.03
C LEU A 108 -13.33 -0.28 6.19
N VAL A 109 -12.25 0.09 6.87
CA VAL A 109 -10.97 0.42 6.24
C VAL A 109 -10.43 -0.79 5.50
N VAL A 110 -10.25 -1.93 6.18
CA VAL A 110 -9.75 -3.18 5.57
C VAL A 110 -10.61 -3.59 4.38
N LYS A 111 -11.94 -3.55 4.51
CA LYS A 111 -12.86 -3.89 3.42
C LYS A 111 -12.70 -2.97 2.21
N ALA A 112 -12.57 -1.66 2.44
CA ALA A 112 -12.33 -0.73 1.35
C ALA A 112 -11.02 -1.08 0.61
N HIS A 113 -9.98 -1.51 1.32
CA HIS A 113 -8.69 -1.86 0.72
C HIS A 113 -8.71 -3.17 -0.07
N GLN A 114 -9.53 -4.12 0.36
CA GLN A 114 -9.70 -5.39 -0.35
C GLN A 114 -10.57 -5.26 -1.60
N THR A 115 -11.39 -4.21 -1.68
CA THR A 115 -12.43 -4.09 -2.73
C THR A 115 -12.17 -3.00 -3.76
N LEU A 116 -11.32 -2.03 -3.45
CA LEU A 116 -11.03 -0.90 -4.33
C LEU A 116 -9.64 -1.02 -4.95
N ASP A 117 -9.51 -0.53 -6.18
CA ASP A 117 -8.19 -0.46 -6.81
C ASP A 117 -7.31 0.64 -6.19
N GLU A 118 -6.00 0.56 -6.46
CA GLU A 118 -4.99 1.52 -5.99
C GLU A 118 -5.40 2.98 -6.22
N LYS A 119 -5.88 3.28 -7.42
CA LYS A 119 -6.20 4.65 -7.83
C LYS A 119 -7.47 5.13 -7.15
N GLU A 120 -8.51 4.29 -7.11
CA GLU A 120 -9.77 4.57 -6.42
C GLU A 120 -9.52 4.86 -4.94
N MET A 121 -8.65 4.06 -4.32
CA MET A 121 -8.32 4.21 -2.93
C MET A 121 -7.56 5.52 -2.65
N LYS A 122 -6.56 5.85 -3.48
CA LYS A 122 -5.86 7.14 -3.39
C LYS A 122 -6.83 8.33 -3.51
N GLU A 123 -7.74 8.27 -4.48
CA GLU A 123 -8.78 9.30 -4.66
C GLU A 123 -9.71 9.43 -3.44
N ILE A 124 -10.01 8.32 -2.75
CA ILE A 124 -10.78 8.36 -1.50
C ILE A 124 -9.98 9.04 -0.39
N ILE A 125 -8.71 8.69 -0.21
CA ILE A 125 -7.85 9.30 0.81
C ILE A 125 -7.75 10.81 0.57
N GLU A 126 -7.58 11.24 -0.68
CA GLU A 126 -7.60 12.65 -1.07
C GLU A 126 -8.93 13.35 -0.75
N LYS A 127 -10.07 12.69 -0.99
CA LYS A 127 -11.40 13.21 -0.61
C LYS A 127 -11.54 13.30 0.91
N MET A 128 -10.98 12.35 1.67
CA MET A 128 -11.01 12.38 3.13
C MET A 128 -10.13 13.50 3.68
N ALA A 129 -8.94 13.72 3.10
CA ALA A 129 -8.03 14.80 3.50
C ALA A 129 -8.69 16.19 3.39
N LYS A 130 -9.56 16.40 2.40
CA LYS A 130 -10.31 17.65 2.23
C LYS A 130 -11.36 17.92 3.32
N LYS A 131 -11.70 16.94 4.16
CA LYS A 131 -12.65 17.13 5.26
C LYS A 131 -11.96 17.87 6.41
N GLU A 132 -12.62 18.89 6.95
CA GLU A 132 -12.08 19.83 7.96
C GLU A 132 -11.49 19.14 9.21
N LYS A 133 -12.02 17.97 9.59
CA LYS A 133 -11.58 17.21 10.77
C LYS A 133 -10.70 16.00 10.48
N SER A 134 -10.27 15.82 9.23
CA SER A 134 -9.45 14.65 8.87
C SER A 134 -8.06 14.72 9.51
N GLY A 135 -7.49 15.92 9.59
CA GLY A 135 -6.11 16.10 10.04
C GLY A 135 -5.08 15.37 9.16
N ILE A 136 -5.42 15.07 7.91
CA ILE A 136 -4.54 14.41 6.92
C ILE A 136 -3.92 15.48 6.04
N SER A 137 -2.60 15.62 6.08
CA SER A 137 -1.85 16.50 5.19
C SER A 137 -1.64 15.89 3.81
N THR A 138 -1.32 16.70 2.81
CA THR A 138 -1.03 16.22 1.45
C THR A 138 0.14 15.22 1.41
N GLU A 139 1.13 15.39 2.28
CA GLU A 139 2.28 14.48 2.41
C GLU A 139 1.89 13.16 3.09
N GLU A 140 0.92 13.20 4.01
CA GLU A 140 0.40 12.00 4.67
C GLU A 140 -0.44 11.15 3.70
N ILE A 141 -1.08 11.73 2.68
CA ILE A 141 -1.85 10.97 1.68
C ILE A 141 -0.98 9.89 1.03
N GLU A 142 0.24 10.24 0.61
CA GLU A 142 1.14 9.28 -0.03
C GLU A 142 1.63 8.22 0.96
N LYS A 143 1.92 8.62 2.20
CA LYS A 143 2.36 7.68 3.25
C LYS A 143 1.26 6.69 3.62
N ILE A 144 0.03 7.17 3.78
CA ILE A 144 -1.15 6.34 4.00
C ILE A 144 -1.26 5.37 2.83
N HIS A 145 -1.23 5.86 1.60
CA HIS A 145 -1.32 5.04 0.41
C HIS A 145 -0.23 3.96 0.30
N GLN A 146 1.03 4.28 0.61
CA GLN A 146 2.15 3.33 0.56
C GLN A 146 2.07 2.24 1.64
N SER A 147 1.75 2.62 2.88
CA SER A 147 1.52 1.66 3.97
C SER A 147 0.40 0.67 3.67
N MET A 148 -0.51 1.04 2.78
CA MET A 148 -1.64 0.19 2.39
C MET A 148 -1.27 -0.89 1.40
N MET A 149 -0.31 -0.63 0.52
CA MET A 149 0.20 -1.66 -0.39
C MET A 149 0.83 -2.79 0.41
N ILE A 150 1.60 -2.42 1.44
CA ILE A 150 2.20 -3.36 2.38
C ILE A 150 1.13 -4.20 3.10
N LEU A 151 0.00 -3.59 3.50
CA LEU A 151 -1.09 -4.33 4.15
C LEU A 151 -1.84 -5.27 3.18
N ASN A 152 -2.06 -4.87 1.93
CA ASN A 152 -2.72 -5.72 0.94
C ASN A 152 -1.84 -6.91 0.50
N GLU A 153 -0.52 -6.77 0.55
CA GLU A 153 0.40 -7.90 0.36
C GLU A 153 0.36 -8.91 1.52
N ILE A 154 0.08 -8.44 2.75
CA ILE A 154 0.01 -9.29 3.94
C ILE A 154 -1.35 -9.98 4.08
N TYR A 155 -2.44 -9.31 3.67
CA TYR A 155 -3.80 -9.82 3.75
C TYR A 155 -4.32 -10.19 2.37
N GLU A 156 -4.04 -11.42 1.91
CA GLU A 156 -4.65 -11.94 0.69
C GLU A 156 -6.20 -11.96 0.81
N PRO A 157 -6.93 -11.68 -0.28
CA PRO A 157 -8.40 -11.52 -0.29
C PRO A 157 -9.20 -12.82 -0.10
N ASP A 158 -8.63 -13.88 0.47
CA ASP A 158 -9.25 -15.22 0.58
C ASP A 158 -10.40 -15.31 1.60
N VAL A 159 -10.93 -14.17 2.06
CA VAL A 159 -12.19 -14.14 2.79
C VAL A 159 -13.32 -13.91 1.81
N GLU A 160 -13.95 -15.00 1.35
CA GLU A 160 -15.30 -14.95 0.81
C GLU A 160 -16.20 -14.24 1.83
N LEU A 161 -16.43 -12.94 1.63
CA LEU A 161 -17.41 -12.19 2.39
C LEU A 161 -18.77 -12.81 2.09
N LYS A 162 -19.24 -13.67 3.01
CA LYS A 162 -20.61 -14.19 3.00
C LYS A 162 -21.54 -13.02 2.72
N LYS A 163 -22.15 -13.03 1.53
CA LYS A 163 -23.16 -12.04 1.17
C LYS A 163 -24.23 -12.11 2.24
N GLU A 164 -24.32 -11.08 3.08
CA GLU A 164 -25.46 -10.96 3.98
C GLU A 164 -26.71 -10.87 3.11
N GLU A 165 -27.49 -11.96 3.11
CA GLU A 165 -28.81 -11.97 2.52
C GLU A 165 -29.65 -10.96 3.29
N LYS A 166 -29.91 -9.82 2.63
CA LYS A 166 -30.91 -8.86 3.10
C LYS A 166 -32.24 -9.59 3.20
N LYS A 167 -32.71 -9.76 4.43
CA LYS A 167 -34.04 -10.27 4.76
C LYS A 167 -35.03 -9.11 4.85
#